data_AF-A0A3G6MCS2-F1
#
_entry.id   AF-A0A3G6MCS2-F1
#
_cell.length_a   1.000
_cell.length_b   1.000
_cell.length_c   1.000
_cell.angle_alpha   90.00
_cell.angle_beta   90.00
_cell.angle_gamma   90.00
#
_symmetry.space_group_name_H-M   'P 1'
#
loop_
_entity.id
_entity.type
_entity.pdbx_description
1 polymer ?
#
loop_
_entity_poly.entity_id
_entity_poly.type
_entity_poly.pdbx_seq_one_letter_code
_entity_poly.pdbx_strand_id
1 'polypeptide(L)'
;MNRQKFIDKFMTAFFILVIIKVIGILAQLFHQSFWSVIGTLVIFAFVAFIIFIVLIRLEDKEKEKQASGRKGGAGGGNFYLEPSLFDKIRSKYEDLAQKYIDEKDYKRAAKVYMNLLRDHYRGAQTLQDGGFYNEAAVIYLKKLKNKSEAANCYEKAKQYRKAIDLYKELEQKEKVGDLYIEIHDIKNAHTYYQMVVDDYVNNNQMVKASLIYRKKMETPEAAQQVLLNGWEENKDAFNCLNNYFANIFDVKKLDSEIKNLYKKTPSDKKNIYLEALKYEFKKDEKLHSTTRNIAYEIIAEKVNTHSEIVNELKHFNPKDEVILKDISRFKTGRNKMFRN
;
A
#
# COMPACT_ATOMS: atom_id res chain seq x y z
N MET A 1 -37.24 16.21 -0.63
CA MET A 1 -36.23 17.01 -1.38
C MET A 1 -36.22 16.51 -2.82
N ASN A 2 -36.42 17.38 -3.81
CA ASN A 2 -36.50 16.96 -5.22
C ASN A 2 -35.14 16.35 -5.63
N ARG A 3 -35.09 15.07 -6.04
CA ARG A 3 -33.83 14.34 -6.29
C ARG A 3 -33.01 14.97 -7.43
N GLN A 4 -33.69 15.52 -8.43
CA GLN A 4 -33.08 16.37 -9.47
C GLN A 4 -32.28 17.53 -8.86
N LYS A 5 -32.89 18.27 -7.93
CA LYS A 5 -32.24 19.40 -7.22
C LYS A 5 -31.08 18.96 -6.33
N PHE A 6 -31.01 17.68 -5.95
CA PHE A 6 -29.87 17.13 -5.22
C PHE A 6 -28.71 16.83 -6.15
N ILE A 7 -28.96 16.19 -7.30
CA ILE A 7 -27.94 15.92 -8.32
C ILE A 7 -27.33 17.22 -8.84
N ASP A 8 -28.16 18.23 -9.13
CA ASP A 8 -27.66 19.53 -9.62
C ASP A 8 -26.75 20.23 -8.60
N LYS A 9 -27.14 20.22 -7.32
CA LYS A 9 -26.32 20.76 -6.22
C LYS A 9 -25.04 19.94 -5.99
N PHE A 10 -25.12 18.63 -6.15
CA PHE A 10 -23.98 17.73 -6.01
C PHE A 10 -22.97 17.92 -7.15
N MET A 11 -23.45 18.06 -8.40
CA MET A 11 -22.63 18.41 -9.57
C MET A 11 -21.92 19.74 -9.36
N THR A 12 -22.64 20.75 -8.87
CA THR A 12 -22.06 22.07 -8.57
C THR A 12 -20.95 21.96 -7.52
N ALA A 13 -21.18 21.24 -6.42
CA ALA A 13 -20.18 21.02 -5.38
C ALA A 13 -18.96 20.22 -5.89
N PHE A 14 -19.18 19.22 -6.74
CA PHE A 14 -18.11 18.44 -7.36
C PHE A 14 -17.20 19.32 -8.23
N PHE A 15 -17.75 20.17 -9.09
CA PHE A 15 -16.95 21.08 -9.91
C PHE A 15 -16.16 22.09 -9.09
N ILE A 16 -16.73 22.61 -8.00
CA ILE A 16 -16.01 23.48 -7.06
C ILE A 16 -14.81 22.75 -6.46
N LEU A 17 -14.97 21.50 -6.03
CA LEU A 17 -13.88 20.69 -5.47
C LEU A 17 -12.81 20.37 -6.52
N VAL A 18 -13.20 20.10 -7.77
CA VAL A 18 -12.27 19.89 -8.88
C VAL A 18 -11.43 21.15 -9.13
N ILE A 19 -12.06 22.33 -9.17
CA ILE A 19 -11.36 23.60 -9.38
C ILE A 19 -10.37 23.89 -8.23
N ILE A 20 -10.80 23.72 -6.98
CA ILE A 20 -9.93 23.89 -5.81
C ILE A 20 -8.73 22.94 -5.90
N LYS A 21 -8.95 21.70 -6.33
CA LYS A 21 -7.90 20.70 -6.45
C LYS A 21 -6.92 21.02 -7.58
N VAL A 22 -7.40 21.52 -8.72
CA VAL A 22 -6.53 22.00 -9.82
C VAL A 22 -5.67 23.17 -9.36
N ILE A 23 -6.25 24.14 -8.64
CA ILE A 23 -5.48 25.28 -8.08
C ILE A 23 -4.40 24.76 -7.12
N GLY A 24 -4.73 23.78 -6.27
CA GLY A 24 -3.76 23.17 -5.36
C GLY A 24 -2.64 22.41 -6.07
N ILE A 25 -2.92 21.74 -7.20
CA ILE A 25 -1.91 21.08 -8.04
C ILE A 25 -1.03 22.13 -8.72
N LEU A 26 -1.62 23.21 -9.25
CA LEU A 26 -0.86 24.31 -9.87
C LEU A 26 0.03 25.04 -8.86
N ALA A 27 -0.38 25.18 -7.60
CA ALA A 27 0.47 25.74 -6.55
C ALA A 27 1.74 24.91 -6.29
N GLN A 28 1.77 23.62 -6.66
CA GLN A 28 2.96 22.78 -6.52
C GLN A 28 4.07 23.12 -7.53
N LEU A 29 3.78 23.93 -8.56
CA LEU A 29 4.79 24.45 -9.51
C LEU A 29 5.87 25.29 -8.82
N PHE A 30 5.61 25.82 -7.62
CA PHE A 30 6.63 26.56 -6.86
C PHE A 30 7.69 25.67 -6.19
N HIS A 31 7.45 24.36 -6.08
CA HIS A 31 8.32 23.44 -5.34
C HIS A 31 8.66 22.13 -6.08
N GLN A 32 8.00 21.83 -7.20
CA GLN A 32 8.21 20.59 -7.97
C GLN A 32 8.46 20.87 -9.46
N SER A 33 9.01 19.87 -10.17
CA SER A 33 9.31 19.99 -11.59
C SER A 33 8.02 20.07 -12.43
N PHE A 34 8.07 20.90 -13.49
CA PHE A 34 6.95 21.15 -14.41
C PHE A 34 6.30 19.85 -14.94
N TRP A 35 7.13 18.86 -15.31
CA TRP A 35 6.67 17.56 -15.81
C TRP A 35 5.96 16.71 -14.77
N SER A 36 6.34 16.80 -13.49
CA SER A 36 5.67 16.09 -12.39
C SER A 36 4.29 16.69 -12.12
N VAL A 37 4.18 18.02 -12.14
CA VAL A 37 2.89 18.71 -11.99
C VAL A 37 1.97 18.42 -13.16
N ILE A 38 2.48 18.38 -14.39
CA ILE A 38 1.69 17.97 -15.56
C ILE A 38 1.22 16.52 -15.45
N GLY A 39 2.09 15.59 -15.04
CA GLY A 39 1.72 14.18 -14.89
C GLY A 39 0.61 13.99 -13.85
N THR A 40 0.70 14.66 -12.71
CA THR A 40 -0.34 14.62 -11.67
C THR A 40 -1.65 15.27 -12.13
N LEU A 41 -1.59 16.34 -12.93
CA LEU A 41 -2.75 17.01 -13.51
C LEU A 41 -3.47 16.12 -14.53
N VAL A 42 -2.73 15.38 -15.37
CA VAL A 42 -3.30 14.42 -16.34
C VAL A 42 -3.99 13.26 -15.63
N ILE A 43 -3.36 12.67 -14.61
CA ILE A 43 -3.97 11.59 -13.81
C ILE A 43 -5.23 12.09 -13.12
N PHE A 44 -5.18 13.28 -12.52
CA PHE A 44 -6.33 13.89 -11.87
C PHE A 44 -7.48 14.17 -12.85
N ALA A 45 -7.18 14.70 -14.04
CA ALA A 45 -8.16 14.94 -15.08
C ALA A 45 -8.83 13.64 -15.54
N PHE A 46 -8.07 12.56 -15.68
CA PHE A 46 -8.62 11.25 -16.05
C PHE A 46 -9.57 10.70 -14.98
N VAL A 47 -9.21 10.78 -13.70
CA VAL A 47 -10.07 10.35 -12.59
C VAL A 47 -11.33 11.22 -12.50
N ALA A 48 -11.19 12.55 -12.61
CA ALA A 48 -12.32 13.46 -12.61
C ALA A 48 -13.27 13.20 -13.78
N PHE A 49 -12.74 12.86 -14.95
CA PHE A 49 -13.51 12.49 -16.14
C PHE A 49 -14.32 11.19 -15.96
N ILE A 50 -13.73 10.17 -15.34
CA ILE A 50 -14.45 8.93 -15.02
C ILE A 50 -15.61 9.21 -14.06
N ILE A 51 -15.37 10.00 -13.00
CA ILE A 51 -16.42 10.37 -12.04
C ILE A 51 -17.52 11.18 -12.74
N PHE A 52 -17.15 12.09 -13.63
CA PHE A 52 -18.10 12.87 -14.43
C PHE A 52 -18.98 11.99 -15.33
N ILE A 53 -18.41 10.99 -16.02
CA ILE A 53 -19.18 10.01 -16.81
C ILE A 53 -20.18 9.24 -15.93
N VAL A 54 -19.76 8.84 -14.72
CA VAL A 54 -20.64 8.14 -13.79
C VAL A 54 -21.80 9.05 -13.35
N LEU A 55 -21.52 10.33 -13.10
CA LEU A 55 -22.55 11.31 -12.72
C LEU A 55 -23.55 11.58 -13.84
N ILE A 56 -23.10 11.71 -15.10
CA ILE A 56 -24.01 11.84 -16.26
C ILE A 56 -24.92 10.61 -16.38
N ARG A 57 -24.36 9.39 -16.24
CA ARG A 57 -25.16 8.15 -16.32
C ARG A 57 -26.18 8.03 -15.19
N LEU A 58 -25.90 8.62 -14.02
CA LEU A 58 -26.85 8.69 -12.91
C LEU A 58 -27.97 9.69 -13.19
N GLU A 59 -27.63 10.84 -13.79
CA GLU A 59 -28.60 11.85 -14.20
C GLU A 59 -29.53 11.34 -15.32
N ASP A 60 -29.00 10.66 -16.33
CA ASP A 60 -29.77 10.07 -17.42
C ASP A 60 -30.76 9.00 -16.92
N LYS A 61 -30.31 8.12 -16.01
CA LYS A 61 -31.18 7.13 -15.37
C LYS A 61 -32.30 7.75 -14.52
N GLU A 62 -32.08 8.93 -13.95
CA GLU A 62 -33.13 9.65 -13.20
C GLU A 62 -34.10 10.38 -14.13
N LYS A 63 -33.62 10.99 -15.22
CA LYS A 63 -34.46 11.59 -16.26
C LYS A 63 -35.36 10.53 -16.93
N GLU A 64 -34.84 9.33 -17.19
CA GLU A 64 -35.59 8.21 -17.76
C GLU A 64 -36.69 7.67 -16.80
N LYS A 65 -36.43 7.70 -15.48
CA LYS A 65 -37.44 7.39 -14.44
C LYS A 65 -38.52 8.45 -14.27
N GLN A 66 -38.24 9.72 -14.56
CA GLN A 66 -39.27 10.78 -14.57
C GLN A 66 -40.05 10.81 -15.89
N ALA A 67 -39.42 10.47 -17.02
CA ALA A 67 -40.05 10.44 -18.34
C ALA A 67 -40.98 9.22 -18.54
N SER A 68 -40.80 8.13 -17.78
CA SER A 68 -41.65 6.93 -17.84
C SER A 68 -43.02 7.05 -17.16
N GLY A 69 -43.38 8.25 -16.69
CA GLY A 69 -44.67 8.58 -16.08
C GLY A 69 -45.77 9.05 -17.05
N ARG A 70 -45.71 8.74 -18.36
CA ARG A 70 -46.78 9.13 -19.30
C ARG A 70 -47.06 8.04 -20.33
N LYS A 71 -48.17 7.32 -20.11
CA LYS A 71 -48.84 6.44 -21.08
C LYS A 71 -49.40 7.27 -22.23
N GLY A 72 -49.18 6.82 -23.46
CA GLY A 72 -49.97 7.22 -24.62
C GLY A 72 -49.40 6.76 -25.96
N GLY A 73 -50.09 5.82 -26.62
CA GLY A 73 -50.24 5.83 -28.07
C GLY A 73 -49.34 4.93 -28.92
N ALA A 74 -49.87 3.74 -29.23
CA ALA A 74 -50.02 3.14 -30.56
C ALA A 74 -48.79 2.89 -31.48
N GLY A 75 -48.65 1.62 -31.87
CA GLY A 75 -48.31 1.25 -33.25
C GLY A 75 -46.85 0.89 -33.51
N GLY A 76 -46.57 -0.42 -33.55
CA GLY A 76 -45.32 -0.94 -34.11
C GLY A 76 -44.94 -2.28 -33.48
N GLY A 77 -45.26 -3.37 -34.17
CA GLY A 77 -44.99 -4.72 -33.72
C GLY A 77 -43.51 -4.97 -33.47
N ASN A 78 -43.13 -4.95 -32.20
CA ASN A 78 -42.04 -5.77 -31.67
C ASN A 78 -42.64 -6.48 -30.45
N PHE A 79 -42.49 -7.80 -30.42
CA PHE A 79 -42.97 -8.64 -29.32
C PHE A 79 -42.21 -8.23 -28.05
N TYR A 80 -42.75 -7.28 -27.28
CA TYR A 80 -42.23 -6.89 -25.98
C TYR A 80 -42.44 -8.07 -25.05
N LEU A 81 -41.44 -8.95 -24.95
CA LEU A 81 -41.32 -9.86 -23.83
C LEU A 81 -41.33 -8.98 -22.57
N GLU A 82 -42.41 -9.11 -21.80
CA GLU A 82 -42.67 -8.34 -20.60
C GLU A 82 -41.44 -8.41 -19.68
N PRO A 83 -40.80 -7.28 -19.31
CA PRO A 83 -39.64 -7.28 -18.41
C PRO A 83 -39.89 -8.08 -17.12
N SER A 84 -41.15 -8.09 -16.67
CA SER A 84 -41.65 -8.85 -15.52
C SER A 84 -41.52 -10.37 -15.69
N LEU A 85 -41.58 -10.91 -16.91
CA LEU A 85 -41.43 -12.34 -17.17
C LEU A 85 -39.96 -12.76 -17.11
N PHE A 86 -39.06 -11.96 -17.66
CA PHE A 86 -37.62 -12.20 -17.57
C PHE A 86 -37.15 -12.15 -16.11
N ASP A 87 -37.62 -11.18 -15.33
CA ASP A 87 -37.29 -11.08 -13.91
C ASP A 87 -37.82 -12.29 -13.12
N LYS A 88 -39.04 -12.75 -13.41
CA LYS A 88 -39.60 -13.97 -12.80
C LYS A 88 -38.80 -15.22 -13.15
N ILE A 89 -38.40 -15.38 -14.42
CA ILE A 89 -37.58 -16.53 -14.86
C ILE A 89 -36.21 -16.49 -14.19
N ARG A 90 -35.58 -15.31 -14.15
CA ARG A 90 -34.31 -15.09 -13.46
C ARG A 90 -34.42 -15.46 -12.00
N SER A 91 -35.43 -14.97 -11.29
CA SER A 91 -35.68 -15.29 -9.88
C SER A 91 -35.79 -16.80 -9.66
N LYS A 92 -36.55 -17.52 -10.50
CA LYS A 92 -36.67 -18.98 -10.39
C LYS A 92 -35.33 -19.71 -10.53
N TYR A 93 -34.45 -19.25 -11.42
CA TYR A 93 -33.12 -19.84 -11.56
C TYR A 93 -32.17 -19.45 -10.42
N GLU A 94 -32.29 -18.24 -9.88
CA GLU A 94 -31.56 -17.83 -8.67
C GLU A 94 -31.97 -18.71 -7.48
N ASP A 95 -33.27 -18.90 -7.26
CA ASP A 95 -33.81 -19.77 -6.19
C ASP A 95 -33.34 -21.23 -6.37
N LEU A 96 -33.32 -21.72 -7.61
CA LEU A 96 -32.83 -23.07 -7.93
C LEU A 96 -31.33 -23.20 -7.64
N ALA A 97 -30.53 -22.21 -8.02
CA ALA A 97 -29.10 -22.20 -7.73
C ALA A 97 -28.84 -22.16 -6.21
N GLN A 98 -29.58 -21.32 -5.50
CA GLN A 98 -29.49 -21.22 -4.03
C GLN A 98 -29.86 -22.55 -3.36
N LYS A 99 -30.93 -23.22 -3.81
CA LYS A 99 -31.29 -24.53 -3.30
C LYS A 99 -30.16 -25.55 -3.45
N TYR A 100 -29.47 -25.57 -4.60
CA TYR A 100 -28.31 -26.44 -4.79
C TYR A 100 -27.13 -26.06 -3.89
N ILE A 101 -26.92 -24.78 -3.60
CA ILE A 101 -25.91 -24.33 -2.63
C ILE A 101 -26.25 -24.83 -1.23
N ASP A 102 -27.52 -24.71 -0.81
CA ASP A 102 -27.99 -25.16 0.50
C ASP A 102 -27.85 -26.68 0.66
N GLU A 103 -28.02 -27.43 -0.44
CA GLU A 103 -27.75 -28.88 -0.55
C GLU A 103 -26.25 -29.22 -0.66
N LYS A 104 -25.37 -28.20 -0.69
CA LYS A 104 -23.91 -28.31 -0.91
C LYS A 104 -23.51 -28.90 -2.28
N ASP A 105 -24.42 -28.93 -3.25
CA ASP A 105 -24.11 -29.27 -4.64
C ASP A 105 -23.69 -28.01 -5.44
N TYR A 106 -22.50 -27.51 -5.09
CA TYR A 106 -21.93 -26.32 -5.71
C TYR A 106 -21.70 -26.48 -7.22
N LYS A 107 -21.48 -27.70 -7.73
CA LYS A 107 -21.29 -27.93 -9.18
C LYS A 107 -22.58 -27.72 -9.96
N ARG A 108 -23.72 -28.21 -9.44
CA ARG A 108 -25.02 -27.96 -10.08
C ARG A 108 -25.41 -26.50 -9.96
N ALA A 109 -25.24 -25.88 -8.79
CA ALA A 109 -25.48 -24.46 -8.61
C ALA A 109 -24.69 -23.60 -9.61
N ALA A 110 -23.38 -23.87 -9.74
CA ALA A 110 -22.53 -23.17 -10.70
C ALA A 110 -22.98 -23.35 -12.15
N LYS A 111 -23.44 -24.56 -12.55
CA LYS A 111 -24.00 -24.79 -13.88
C LYS A 111 -25.27 -23.98 -14.12
N VAL A 112 -26.14 -23.83 -13.12
CA VAL A 112 -27.33 -22.96 -13.21
C VAL A 112 -26.89 -21.51 -13.45
N TYR A 113 -25.95 -20.99 -12.66
CA TYR A 113 -25.42 -19.65 -12.86
C TYR A 113 -24.80 -19.44 -14.26
N MET A 114 -23.94 -20.36 -14.70
CA MET A 114 -23.22 -20.19 -15.97
C MET A 114 -24.09 -20.41 -17.21
N ASN A 115 -24.97 -21.41 -17.20
CA ASN A 115 -25.70 -21.83 -18.40
C ASN A 115 -27.07 -21.16 -18.51
N LEU A 116 -27.80 -21.05 -17.40
CA LEU A 116 -29.17 -20.53 -17.39
C LEU A 116 -29.19 -19.02 -17.15
N LEU A 117 -28.41 -18.54 -16.17
CA LEU A 117 -28.32 -17.12 -15.84
C LEU A 117 -27.25 -16.37 -16.64
N ARG A 118 -26.39 -17.08 -17.38
CA ARG A 118 -25.24 -16.54 -18.14
C ARG A 118 -24.28 -15.72 -17.27
N ASP A 119 -24.28 -15.96 -15.96
CA ASP A 119 -23.39 -15.31 -15.00
C ASP A 119 -22.19 -16.22 -14.72
N HIS A 120 -21.14 -16.02 -15.53
CA HIS A 120 -19.90 -16.78 -15.38
C HIS A 120 -19.13 -16.43 -14.11
N TYR A 121 -19.29 -15.22 -13.57
CA TYR A 121 -18.62 -14.79 -12.35
C TYR A 121 -19.21 -15.50 -11.14
N ARG A 122 -20.53 -15.42 -10.94
CA ARG A 122 -21.21 -16.14 -9.85
C ARG A 122 -21.02 -17.65 -9.95
N GLY A 123 -21.02 -18.19 -11.17
CA GLY A 123 -20.71 -19.59 -11.40
C GLY A 123 -19.31 -19.99 -10.91
N ALA A 124 -18.28 -19.21 -11.27
CA ALA A 124 -16.91 -19.46 -10.83
C ALA A 124 -16.75 -19.27 -9.31
N GLN A 125 -17.39 -18.25 -8.73
CA GLN A 125 -17.41 -18.00 -7.30
C GLN A 125 -18.08 -19.14 -6.53
N THR A 126 -19.23 -19.63 -7.00
CA THR A 126 -19.93 -20.78 -6.39
C THR A 126 -19.06 -22.04 -6.38
N LEU A 127 -18.30 -22.28 -7.46
CA LEU A 127 -17.31 -23.38 -7.49
C LEU A 127 -16.18 -23.16 -6.48
N GLN A 128 -15.70 -21.92 -6.34
CA GLN A 128 -14.67 -21.56 -5.36
C GLN A 128 -15.15 -21.79 -3.93
N ASP A 129 -16.38 -21.39 -3.61
CA ASP A 129 -17.01 -21.58 -2.30
C ASP A 129 -17.18 -23.07 -1.98
N GLY A 130 -17.46 -23.89 -2.99
CA GLY A 130 -17.49 -25.35 -2.90
C GLY A 130 -16.13 -26.04 -2.87
N GLY A 131 -15.01 -25.29 -2.89
CA GLY A 131 -13.65 -25.84 -2.91
C GLY A 131 -13.21 -26.41 -4.27
N PHE A 132 -13.99 -26.24 -5.34
CA PHE A 132 -13.68 -26.70 -6.70
C PHE A 132 -12.77 -25.71 -7.45
N TYR A 133 -11.64 -25.40 -6.85
CA TYR A 133 -10.72 -24.34 -7.30
C TYR A 133 -10.18 -24.56 -8.73
N ASN A 134 -9.89 -25.80 -9.13
CA ASN A 134 -9.43 -26.08 -10.50
C ASN A 134 -10.48 -25.75 -11.57
N GLU A 135 -11.74 -26.09 -11.29
CA GLU A 135 -12.85 -25.83 -12.21
C GLU A 135 -13.12 -24.32 -12.28
N ALA A 136 -13.15 -23.64 -11.12
CA ALA A 136 -13.25 -22.19 -11.02
C ALA A 136 -12.14 -21.47 -11.80
N ALA A 137 -10.88 -21.90 -11.67
CA ALA A 137 -9.74 -21.31 -12.36
C ALA A 137 -9.88 -21.34 -13.89
N VAL A 138 -10.40 -22.44 -14.45
CA VAL A 138 -10.65 -22.56 -15.89
C VAL A 138 -11.72 -21.59 -16.35
N ILE A 139 -12.78 -21.39 -15.55
CA ILE A 139 -13.84 -20.41 -15.87
C ILE A 139 -13.28 -18.99 -15.80
N TYR A 140 -12.55 -18.64 -14.75
CA TYR A 140 -11.89 -17.34 -14.62
C TYR A 140 -10.97 -17.04 -15.80
N LEU A 141 -10.16 -18.00 -16.23
CA LEU A 141 -9.22 -17.83 -17.33
C LEU A 141 -9.91 -17.76 -18.69
N LYS A 142 -10.79 -18.71 -19.02
CA LYS A 142 -11.33 -18.87 -20.38
C LYS A 142 -12.57 -18.03 -20.65
N LYS A 143 -13.45 -17.84 -19.65
CA LYS A 143 -14.73 -17.13 -19.84
C LYS A 143 -14.65 -15.69 -19.38
N LEU A 144 -14.02 -15.45 -18.23
CA LEU A 144 -13.93 -14.11 -17.64
C LEU A 144 -12.65 -13.37 -18.03
N LYS A 145 -11.67 -14.07 -18.64
CA LYS A 145 -10.34 -13.52 -18.99
C LYS A 145 -9.63 -12.86 -17.80
N ASN A 146 -9.94 -13.31 -16.58
CA ASN A 146 -9.38 -12.80 -15.35
C ASN A 146 -8.23 -13.71 -14.89
N LYS A 147 -7.01 -13.34 -15.31
CA LYS A 147 -5.79 -14.10 -14.97
C LYS A 147 -5.49 -14.09 -13.47
N SER A 148 -5.79 -12.98 -12.79
CA SER A 148 -5.52 -12.82 -11.35
C SER A 148 -6.33 -13.83 -10.52
N GLU A 149 -7.64 -13.89 -10.73
CA GLU A 149 -8.50 -14.85 -10.01
C GLU A 149 -8.22 -16.29 -10.43
N ALA A 150 -7.87 -16.53 -11.69
CA ALA A 150 -7.45 -17.85 -12.14
C ALA A 150 -6.16 -18.32 -11.44
N ALA A 151 -5.16 -17.44 -11.30
CA ALA A 151 -3.90 -17.74 -10.61
C ALA A 151 -4.15 -18.07 -9.14
N ASN A 152 -4.93 -17.23 -8.44
CA ASN A 152 -5.34 -17.45 -7.06
C ASN A 152 -6.09 -18.79 -6.88
N CYS A 153 -7.00 -19.13 -7.79
CA CYS A 153 -7.68 -20.41 -7.75
C CYS A 153 -6.72 -21.60 -8.00
N TYR A 154 -5.80 -21.51 -8.96
CA TYR A 154 -4.80 -22.57 -9.17
C TYR A 154 -3.87 -22.74 -7.97
N GLU A 155 -3.50 -21.65 -7.30
CA GLU A 155 -2.72 -21.68 -6.05
C GLU A 155 -3.49 -22.41 -4.94
N LYS A 156 -4.76 -22.04 -4.69
CA LYS A 156 -5.61 -22.75 -3.71
C LYS A 156 -5.81 -24.23 -4.06
N ALA A 157 -5.80 -24.56 -5.35
CA ALA A 157 -5.85 -25.93 -5.86
C ALA A 157 -4.51 -26.68 -5.79
N LYS A 158 -3.45 -26.06 -5.25
CA LYS A 158 -2.06 -26.56 -5.23
C LYS A 158 -1.50 -26.89 -6.62
N GLN A 159 -2.06 -26.29 -7.68
CA GLN A 159 -1.55 -26.36 -9.04
C GLN A 159 -0.48 -25.28 -9.26
N TYR A 160 0.58 -25.32 -8.46
CA TYR A 160 1.55 -24.25 -8.36
C TYR A 160 2.22 -23.90 -9.70
N ARG A 161 2.52 -24.89 -10.55
CA ARG A 161 3.10 -24.62 -11.89
C ARG A 161 2.19 -23.74 -12.76
N LYS A 162 0.89 -24.01 -12.78
CA LYS A 162 -0.08 -23.20 -13.54
C LYS A 162 -0.27 -21.80 -12.93
N ALA A 163 -0.27 -21.71 -11.61
CA ALA A 163 -0.34 -20.43 -10.91
C ALA A 163 0.91 -19.59 -11.18
N ILE A 164 2.11 -20.20 -11.17
CA ILE A 164 3.38 -19.56 -11.50
C ILE A 164 3.33 -18.94 -12.89
N ASP A 165 2.90 -19.70 -13.92
CA ASP A 165 2.82 -19.18 -15.30
C ASP A 165 1.94 -17.94 -15.38
N LEU A 166 0.78 -17.95 -14.73
CA LEU A 166 -0.12 -16.80 -14.69
C LEU A 166 0.44 -15.62 -13.88
N TYR A 167 1.06 -15.88 -12.72
CA TYR A 167 1.65 -14.81 -11.91
C TYR A 167 2.88 -14.17 -12.56
N LYS A 168 3.62 -14.90 -13.41
CA LYS A 168 4.67 -14.34 -14.26
C LYS A 168 4.10 -13.37 -15.28
N GLU A 169 3.00 -13.74 -15.96
CA GLU A 169 2.31 -12.85 -16.91
C GLU A 169 1.72 -11.61 -16.23
N LEU A 170 1.41 -11.69 -14.94
CA LEU A 170 0.91 -10.58 -14.13
C LEU A 170 2.04 -9.76 -13.47
N GLU A 171 3.30 -10.09 -13.73
CA GLU A 171 4.49 -9.46 -13.15
C GLU A 171 4.52 -9.49 -11.60
N GLN A 172 3.81 -10.43 -10.97
CA GLN A 172 3.79 -10.59 -9.51
C GLN A 172 5.01 -11.39 -9.03
N LYS A 173 6.20 -10.81 -9.19
CA LYS A 173 7.50 -11.47 -8.96
C LYS A 173 7.63 -12.09 -7.55
N GLU A 174 7.21 -11.39 -6.50
CA GLU A 174 7.26 -11.91 -5.13
C GLU A 174 6.40 -13.17 -4.97
N LYS A 175 5.19 -13.14 -5.55
CA LYS A 175 4.28 -14.28 -5.52
C LYS A 175 4.81 -15.48 -6.30
N VAL A 176 5.47 -15.23 -7.43
CA VAL A 176 6.16 -16.28 -8.18
C VAL A 176 7.27 -16.91 -7.33
N GLY A 177 8.07 -16.09 -6.63
CA GLY A 177 9.08 -16.56 -5.69
C GLY A 177 8.49 -17.45 -4.58
N ASP A 178 7.38 -17.00 -3.96
CA ASP A 178 6.67 -17.76 -2.93
C ASP A 178 6.21 -19.13 -3.43
N LEU A 179 5.64 -19.20 -4.64
CA LEU A 179 5.20 -20.48 -5.21
C LEU A 179 6.35 -21.40 -5.62
N TYR A 180 7.52 -20.85 -5.95
CA TYR A 180 8.72 -21.66 -6.18
C TYR A 180 9.21 -22.32 -4.89
N ILE A 181 9.09 -21.66 -3.73
CA ILE A 181 9.36 -22.27 -2.42
C ILE A 181 8.42 -23.45 -2.16
N GLU A 182 7.12 -23.29 -2.46
CA GLU A 182 6.11 -24.35 -2.28
C GLU A 182 6.38 -25.62 -3.10
N ILE A 183 7.12 -25.52 -4.20
CA ILE A 183 7.55 -26.68 -5.01
C ILE A 183 9.02 -27.06 -4.78
N HIS A 184 9.64 -26.55 -3.72
CA HIS A 184 11.03 -26.79 -3.33
C HIS A 184 12.08 -26.39 -4.39
N ASP A 185 11.77 -25.42 -5.25
CA ASP A 185 12.68 -24.87 -6.25
C ASP A 185 13.30 -23.56 -5.75
N ILE A 186 14.19 -23.71 -4.75
CA ILE A 186 14.82 -22.58 -4.05
C ILE A 186 15.61 -21.68 -5.00
N LYS A 187 16.24 -22.25 -6.03
CA LYS A 187 17.04 -21.50 -7.01
C LYS A 187 16.19 -20.50 -7.77
N ASN A 188 15.05 -20.95 -8.32
CA ASN A 188 14.15 -20.06 -9.02
C ASN A 188 13.46 -19.08 -8.06
N ALA A 189 13.11 -19.51 -6.84
CA ALA A 189 12.57 -18.61 -5.82
C ALA A 189 13.52 -17.43 -5.55
N HIS A 190 14.80 -17.71 -5.29
CA HIS A 190 15.83 -16.68 -5.05
C HIS A 190 16.03 -15.77 -6.25
N THR A 191 15.93 -16.28 -7.48
CA THR A 191 16.01 -15.45 -8.68
C THR A 191 14.87 -14.44 -8.72
N TYR A 192 13.63 -14.87 -8.49
CA TYR A 192 12.48 -13.98 -8.46
C TYR A 192 12.50 -13.01 -7.27
N TYR A 193 12.92 -13.45 -6.08
CA TYR A 193 13.10 -12.57 -4.94
C TYR A 193 14.19 -11.53 -5.17
N GLN A 194 15.29 -11.88 -5.85
CA GLN A 194 16.31 -10.90 -6.21
C GLN A 194 15.74 -9.82 -7.13
N MET A 195 14.90 -10.19 -8.12
CA MET A 195 14.23 -9.18 -8.96
C MET A 195 13.32 -8.24 -8.14
N VAL A 196 12.66 -8.75 -7.09
CA VAL A 196 11.85 -7.92 -6.17
C VAL A 196 12.73 -7.01 -5.33
N VAL A 197 13.87 -7.51 -4.84
CA VAL A 197 14.87 -6.69 -4.15
C VAL A 197 15.35 -5.57 -5.06
N ASP A 198 15.71 -5.88 -6.30
CA ASP A 198 16.21 -4.91 -7.27
C ASP A 198 15.16 -3.82 -7.54
N ASP A 199 13.89 -4.21 -7.72
CA ASP A 199 12.78 -3.26 -7.84
C ASP A 199 12.66 -2.36 -6.61
N TYR A 200 12.77 -2.90 -5.40
CA TYR A 200 12.71 -2.11 -4.16
C TYR A 200 13.91 -1.17 -4.01
N VAL A 201 15.13 -1.63 -4.30
CA VAL A 201 16.35 -0.81 -4.23
C VAL A 201 16.30 0.32 -5.26
N ASN A 202 15.86 0.05 -6.49
CA ASN A 202 15.69 1.05 -7.55
C ASN A 202 14.65 2.11 -7.19
N ASN A 203 13.66 1.76 -6.36
CA ASN A 203 12.66 2.69 -5.84
C ASN A 203 13.01 3.28 -4.46
N ASN A 204 14.26 3.15 -3.99
CA ASN A 204 14.74 3.61 -2.68
C ASN A 204 14.02 3.00 -1.48
N GLN A 205 13.32 1.87 -1.65
CA GLN A 205 12.60 1.14 -0.60
C GLN A 205 13.51 0.13 0.11
N MET A 206 14.64 0.60 0.63
CA MET A 206 15.73 -0.23 1.18
C MET A 206 15.29 -1.15 2.33
N VAL A 207 14.38 -0.68 3.19
CA VAL A 207 13.83 -1.50 4.29
C VAL A 207 12.98 -2.66 3.75
N LYS A 208 12.22 -2.47 2.67
CA LYS A 208 11.47 -3.58 2.06
C LYS A 208 12.41 -4.60 1.41
N ALA A 209 13.43 -4.13 0.71
CA ALA A 209 14.48 -4.99 0.15
C ALA A 209 15.14 -5.85 1.23
N SER A 210 15.51 -5.27 2.38
CA SER A 210 16.13 -6.01 3.48
C SER A 210 15.20 -7.06 4.10
N LEU A 211 13.88 -6.81 4.11
CA LEU A 211 12.89 -7.79 4.55
C LEU A 211 12.81 -9.01 3.62
N ILE A 212 12.93 -8.83 2.31
CA ILE A 212 12.98 -9.95 1.36
C ILE A 212 14.23 -10.80 1.62
N TYR A 213 15.41 -10.18 1.71
CA TYR A 213 16.64 -10.90 2.04
C TYR A 213 16.53 -11.69 3.34
N ARG A 214 16.08 -11.05 4.42
CA ARG A 214 16.04 -11.65 5.75
C ARG A 214 14.96 -12.73 5.89
N LYS A 215 13.76 -12.50 5.35
CA LYS A 215 12.58 -13.35 5.62
C LYS A 215 12.26 -14.36 4.51
N LYS A 216 12.66 -14.09 3.27
CA LYS A 216 12.31 -14.91 2.11
C LYS A 216 13.50 -15.65 1.53
N MET A 217 14.69 -15.04 1.55
CA MET A 217 15.94 -15.64 1.06
C MET A 217 16.84 -16.17 2.18
N GLU A 218 16.48 -15.91 3.44
CA GLU A 218 17.24 -16.32 4.63
C GLU A 218 18.72 -15.87 4.61
N THR A 219 18.98 -14.67 4.06
CA THR A 219 20.33 -14.05 3.98
C THR A 219 20.41 -12.78 4.85
N PRO A 220 20.49 -12.91 6.18
CA PRO A 220 20.50 -11.75 7.09
C PRO A 220 21.70 -10.81 6.87
N GLU A 221 22.83 -11.30 6.38
CA GLU A 221 24.00 -10.49 6.04
C GLU A 221 23.70 -9.54 4.87
N ALA A 222 23.04 -10.04 3.82
CA ALA A 222 22.62 -9.23 2.68
C ALA A 222 21.57 -8.19 3.10
N ALA A 223 20.65 -8.56 4.00
CA ALA A 223 19.69 -7.63 4.58
C ALA A 223 20.39 -6.47 5.33
N GLN A 224 21.41 -6.78 6.14
CA GLN A 224 22.20 -5.76 6.85
C GLN A 224 22.96 -4.86 5.87
N GLN A 225 23.52 -5.43 4.80
CA GLN A 225 24.25 -4.64 3.79
C GLN A 225 23.33 -3.65 3.07
N VAL A 226 22.12 -4.06 2.68
CA VAL A 226 21.15 -3.16 2.05
C VAL A 226 20.73 -2.02 2.99
N LEU A 227 20.51 -2.32 4.27
CA LEU A 227 20.18 -1.27 5.25
C LEU A 227 21.34 -0.30 5.45
N LEU A 228 22.57 -0.80 5.49
CA LEU A 228 23.76 0.06 5.58
C LEU A 228 23.89 0.96 4.34
N ASN A 229 23.72 0.41 3.14
CA ASN A 229 23.73 1.20 1.90
C ASN A 229 22.63 2.28 1.92
N GLY A 230 21.43 1.96 2.42
CA GLY A 230 20.35 2.93 2.54
C GLY A 230 20.69 4.09 3.48
N TRP A 231 21.36 3.80 4.60
CA TRP A 231 21.91 4.82 5.50
C TRP A 231 22.99 5.68 4.81
N GLU A 232 23.95 5.05 4.13
CA GLU A 232 25.08 5.71 3.48
C GLU A 232 24.66 6.57 2.29
N GLU A 233 23.67 6.16 1.53
CA GLU A 233 23.16 6.87 0.34
C GLU A 233 22.01 7.84 0.65
N ASN A 234 21.65 8.00 1.93
CA ASN A 234 20.54 8.85 2.37
C ASN A 234 19.16 8.44 1.81
N LYS A 235 18.95 7.13 1.57
CA LYS A 235 17.69 6.55 1.10
C LYS A 235 16.89 6.03 2.30
N ASP A 236 15.95 6.85 2.76
CA ASP A 236 15.18 6.56 4.00
C ASP A 236 16.12 6.27 5.20
N ALA A 237 17.10 7.15 5.37
CA ALA A 237 18.27 6.94 6.22
C ALA A 237 17.93 6.57 7.67
N PHE A 238 16.93 7.23 8.26
CA PHE A 238 16.49 6.94 9.63
C PHE A 238 15.99 5.51 9.76
N ASN A 239 15.03 5.12 8.91
CA ASN A 239 14.43 3.79 8.99
C ASN A 239 15.47 2.71 8.66
N CYS A 240 16.38 2.96 7.73
CA CYS A 240 17.49 2.08 7.42
C CYS A 240 18.41 1.86 8.63
N LEU A 241 18.87 2.94 9.26
CA LEU A 241 19.74 2.88 10.43
C LEU A 241 19.06 2.20 11.63
N ASN A 242 17.80 2.57 11.90
CA ASN A 242 17.02 1.98 12.99
C ASN A 242 16.81 0.48 12.79
N ASN A 243 16.49 0.03 11.57
CA ASN A 243 16.38 -1.40 11.27
C ASN A 243 17.74 -2.11 11.30
N TYR A 244 18.81 -1.45 10.87
CA TYR A 244 20.17 -2.00 10.91
C TYR A 244 20.58 -2.34 12.35
N PHE A 245 20.37 -1.42 13.29
CA PHE A 245 20.61 -1.66 14.71
C PHE A 245 19.65 -2.69 15.31
N ALA A 246 18.36 -2.64 14.96
CA ALA A 246 17.36 -3.58 15.45
C ALA A 246 17.64 -5.04 15.05
N ASN A 247 18.37 -5.27 13.96
CA ASN A 247 18.75 -6.61 13.51
C ASN A 247 19.98 -7.18 14.25
N ILE A 248 20.63 -6.41 15.14
CA ILE A 248 21.79 -6.86 15.92
C ILE A 248 21.35 -7.21 17.34
N PHE A 249 21.13 -8.50 17.59
CA PHE A 249 20.64 -8.99 18.88
C PHE A 249 21.72 -9.05 19.98
N ASP A 250 22.98 -9.25 19.59
CA ASP A 250 24.10 -9.21 20.55
C ASP A 250 24.40 -7.75 20.92
N VAL A 251 24.13 -7.41 22.18
CA VAL A 251 24.31 -6.06 22.73
C VAL A 251 25.76 -5.57 22.65
N LYS A 252 26.76 -6.45 22.82
CA LYS A 252 28.18 -6.05 22.70
C LYS A 252 28.55 -5.76 21.25
N LYS A 253 28.02 -6.55 20.31
CA LYS A 253 28.19 -6.29 18.88
C LYS A 253 27.50 -4.99 18.49
N LEU A 254 26.27 -4.77 18.95
CA LEU A 254 25.50 -3.55 18.70
C LEU A 254 26.23 -2.31 19.22
N ASP A 255 26.72 -2.34 20.46
CA ASP A 255 27.53 -1.26 21.04
C ASP A 255 28.75 -0.91 20.18
N SER A 256 29.43 -1.95 19.68
CA SER A 256 30.61 -1.79 18.82
C SER A 256 30.27 -1.21 17.45
N GLU A 257 29.18 -1.68 16.83
CA GLU A 257 28.68 -1.17 15.55
C GLU A 257 28.20 0.28 15.65
N ILE A 258 27.51 0.66 16.73
CA ILE A 258 27.14 2.05 17.00
C ILE A 258 28.40 2.92 17.00
N LYS A 259 29.42 2.58 17.78
CA LYS A 259 30.68 3.36 17.84
C LYS A 259 31.36 3.44 16.47
N ASN A 260 31.47 2.33 15.76
CA ASN A 260 32.17 2.26 14.48
C ASN A 260 31.46 3.06 13.38
N LEU A 261 30.13 2.98 13.31
CA LEU A 261 29.35 3.70 12.32
C LEU A 261 29.31 5.21 12.62
N TYR A 262 29.24 5.59 13.90
CA TYR A 262 29.28 7.00 14.30
C TYR A 262 30.60 7.69 13.89
N LYS A 263 31.76 7.01 14.03
CA LYS A 263 33.07 7.55 13.59
C LYS A 263 33.11 7.94 12.11
N LYS A 264 32.31 7.26 11.27
CA LYS A 264 32.20 7.50 9.82
C LYS A 264 31.02 8.40 9.46
N THR A 265 30.20 8.78 10.43
CA THR A 265 28.96 9.53 10.18
C THR A 265 29.28 11.01 9.91
N PRO A 266 28.94 11.54 8.73
CA PRO A 266 29.18 12.93 8.40
C PRO A 266 28.25 13.86 9.19
N SER A 267 28.67 15.11 9.37
CA SER A 267 27.99 16.07 10.27
C SER A 267 26.51 16.28 9.92
N ASP A 268 26.15 16.32 8.63
CA ASP A 268 24.78 16.49 8.13
C ASP A 268 23.83 15.34 8.56
N LYS A 269 24.36 14.13 8.75
CA LYS A 269 23.58 12.96 9.15
C LYS A 269 23.49 12.74 10.67
N LYS A 270 24.25 13.48 11.47
CA LYS A 270 24.31 13.30 12.93
C LYS A 270 22.96 13.49 13.63
N ASN A 271 22.07 14.34 13.11
CA ASN A 271 20.71 14.49 13.67
C ASN A 271 19.88 13.20 13.52
N ILE A 272 19.97 12.54 12.37
CA ILE A 272 19.29 11.26 12.11
C ILE A 272 19.88 10.16 13.00
N TYR A 273 21.21 10.18 13.17
CA TYR A 273 21.91 9.26 14.04
C TYR A 273 21.44 9.41 15.50
N LEU A 274 21.37 10.65 16.00
CA LEU A 274 20.85 10.98 17.33
C LEU A 274 19.42 10.48 17.54
N GLU A 275 18.56 10.62 16.52
CA GLU A 275 17.19 10.09 16.55
C GLU A 275 17.19 8.56 16.74
N ALA A 276 18.00 7.83 15.98
CA ALA A 276 18.12 6.37 16.12
C ALA A 276 18.64 5.96 17.51
N LEU A 277 19.61 6.70 18.06
CA LEU A 277 20.16 6.42 19.39
C LEU A 277 19.11 6.51 20.51
N LYS A 278 18.03 7.30 20.36
CA LYS A 278 16.95 7.35 21.35
C LYS A 278 16.22 6.02 21.50
N TYR A 279 16.14 5.24 20.42
CA TYR A 279 15.56 3.90 20.45
C TYR A 279 16.53 2.91 21.08
N GLU A 280 17.80 2.95 20.68
CA GLU A 280 18.84 2.06 21.21
C GLU A 280 19.11 2.27 22.71
N PHE A 281 19.12 3.53 23.18
CA PHE A 281 19.29 3.87 24.59
C PHE A 281 18.24 3.16 25.47
N LYS A 282 17.00 2.99 25.00
CA LYS A 282 15.93 2.38 25.78
C LYS A 282 15.98 0.85 25.85
N LYS A 283 16.83 0.19 25.04
CA LYS A 283 16.81 -1.27 24.90
C LYS A 283 17.55 -1.99 26.03
N ASP A 284 18.72 -1.51 26.42
CA ASP A 284 19.59 -2.18 27.39
C ASP A 284 20.47 -1.17 28.13
N GLU A 285 20.61 -1.32 29.45
CA GLU A 285 21.42 -0.41 30.27
C GLU A 285 22.90 -0.38 29.88
N LYS A 286 23.42 -1.46 29.28
CA LYS A 286 24.80 -1.53 28.76
C LYS A 286 25.04 -0.54 27.63
N LEU A 287 23.99 -0.15 26.90
CA LEU A 287 24.08 0.83 25.81
C LEU A 287 24.03 2.27 26.33
N HIS A 288 23.56 2.51 27.56
CA HIS A 288 23.35 3.86 28.09
C HIS A 288 24.61 4.73 28.02
N SER A 289 25.77 4.19 28.42
CA SER A 289 27.03 4.95 28.43
C SER A 289 27.43 5.41 27.02
N THR A 290 27.50 4.47 26.08
CA THR A 290 27.89 4.74 24.69
C THR A 290 26.92 5.70 24.01
N THR A 291 25.62 5.41 24.06
CA THR A 291 24.61 6.20 23.37
C THR A 291 24.48 7.60 23.97
N ARG A 292 24.61 7.77 25.29
CA ARG A 292 24.64 9.08 25.95
C ARG A 292 25.87 9.89 25.55
N ASN A 293 27.06 9.30 25.55
CA ASN A 293 28.28 10.02 25.19
C ASN A 293 28.23 10.53 23.74
N ILE A 294 27.82 9.67 22.81
CA ILE A 294 27.65 10.07 21.40
C ILE A 294 26.56 11.15 21.27
N ALA A 295 25.44 11.02 21.99
CA ALA A 295 24.39 12.03 21.98
C ALA A 295 24.92 13.40 22.45
N TYR A 296 25.72 13.43 23.51
CA TYR A 296 26.34 14.67 24.01
C TYR A 296 27.29 15.30 23.01
N GLU A 297 28.11 14.51 22.33
CA GLU A 297 28.99 15.02 21.28
C GLU A 297 28.18 15.65 20.14
N ILE A 298 27.14 14.98 19.66
CA ILE A 298 26.27 15.50 18.60
C ILE A 298 25.58 16.79 19.04
N ILE A 299 25.03 16.82 20.26
CA ILE A 299 24.35 18.00 20.82
C ILE A 299 25.33 19.16 20.96
N ALA A 300 26.52 18.93 21.50
CA ALA A 300 27.55 19.96 21.67
C ALA A 300 28.04 20.51 20.32
N GLU A 301 28.17 19.66 19.29
CA GLU A 301 28.54 20.10 17.94
C GLU A 301 27.44 20.99 17.32
N LYS A 302 26.17 20.59 17.47
CA LYS A 302 25.04 21.22 16.76
C LYS A 302 24.38 22.37 17.52
N VAL A 303 24.57 22.50 18.83
CA VAL A 303 23.87 23.49 19.65
C VAL A 303 24.10 24.93 19.18
N ASN A 304 25.24 25.23 18.55
CA ASN A 304 25.54 26.57 18.07
C ASN A 304 24.69 26.97 16.86
N THR A 305 24.34 26.02 16.00
CA THR A 305 23.55 26.24 14.77
C THR A 305 22.08 25.84 14.94
N HIS A 306 21.77 24.93 15.86
CA HIS A 306 20.43 24.45 16.17
C HIS A 306 20.23 24.34 17.69
N SER A 307 19.94 25.47 18.35
CA SER A 307 19.83 25.54 19.82
C SER A 307 18.77 24.62 20.42
N GLU A 308 17.72 24.28 19.67
CA GLU A 308 16.64 23.39 20.13
C GLU A 308 17.09 21.93 20.32
N ILE A 309 18.25 21.55 19.78
CA ILE A 309 18.79 20.18 19.94
C ILE A 309 19.08 19.82 21.40
N VAL A 310 19.27 20.81 22.27
CA VAL A 310 19.47 20.58 23.72
C VAL A 310 18.26 19.92 24.38
N ASN A 311 17.06 20.02 23.79
CA ASN A 311 15.89 19.32 24.29
C ASN A 311 16.05 17.79 24.21
N GLU A 312 16.94 17.29 23.34
CA GLU A 312 17.20 15.86 23.19
C GLU A 312 17.90 15.27 24.42
N LEU A 313 18.61 16.09 25.22
CA LEU A 313 19.30 15.65 26.44
C LEU A 313 18.38 14.92 27.43
N LYS A 314 17.09 15.30 27.48
CA LYS A 314 16.09 14.67 28.36
C LYS A 314 15.90 13.18 28.06
N HIS A 315 16.10 12.75 26.81
CA HIS A 315 15.90 11.38 26.39
C HIS A 315 17.04 10.45 26.84
N PHE A 316 18.25 11.00 27.05
CA PHE A 316 19.44 10.26 27.49
C PHE A 316 19.71 10.38 29.00
N ASN A 317 18.93 11.22 29.70
CA ASN A 317 19.01 11.45 31.14
C ASN A 317 17.64 11.36 31.83
N PRO A 318 16.88 10.26 31.66
CA PRO A 318 15.51 10.17 32.16
C PRO A 318 15.40 10.22 33.69
N LYS A 319 16.49 9.96 34.43
CA LYS A 319 16.53 9.97 35.90
C LYS A 319 17.06 11.30 36.48
N ASP A 320 17.47 12.25 35.64
CA ASP A 320 18.00 13.54 36.08
C ASP A 320 16.89 14.59 36.04
N GLU A 321 16.37 14.98 37.20
CA GLU A 321 15.32 16.00 37.29
C GLU A 321 15.86 17.43 37.10
N VAL A 322 17.17 17.64 37.25
CA VAL A 322 17.82 18.94 37.11
C VAL A 322 18.03 19.28 35.63
N ILE A 323 18.23 18.28 34.77
CA ILE A 323 18.48 18.49 33.34
C ILE A 323 17.39 19.32 32.65
N LEU A 324 16.12 19.15 33.05
CA LEU A 324 15.00 19.92 32.48
C LEU A 324 15.09 21.42 32.84
N LYS A 325 15.54 21.72 34.06
CA LYS A 325 15.77 23.11 34.50
C LYS A 325 16.93 23.74 33.74
N ASP A 326 18.00 22.98 33.50
CA ASP A 326 19.17 23.48 32.79
C ASP A 326 18.91 23.67 31.29
N ILE A 327 18.17 22.76 30.66
CA ILE A 327 17.64 22.94 29.29
C ILE A 327 16.83 24.24 29.18
N SER A 328 15.93 24.47 30.14
CA SER A 328 15.11 25.70 30.18
C SER A 328 15.96 26.95 30.34
N ARG A 329 16.89 26.96 31.30
CA ARG A 329 17.81 28.08 31.54
C ARG A 329 18.65 28.41 30.32
N PHE A 330 19.20 27.40 29.65
CA PHE A 330 19.99 27.58 28.43
C PHE A 330 19.17 28.28 27.34
N LYS A 331 17.94 27.81 27.09
CA LYS A 331 17.05 28.40 26.09
C LYS A 331 16.68 29.85 26.42
N THR A 332 16.30 30.14 27.67
CA THR A 332 15.93 31.49 28.10
C THR A 332 17.12 32.45 28.08
N GLY A 333 18.30 32.00 28.51
CA GLY A 333 19.53 32.81 28.48
C GLY A 333 19.93 33.21 27.07
N ARG A 334 19.80 32.28 26.11
CA ARG A 334 20.12 32.55 24.70
C ARG A 334 19.10 33.49 24.03
N ASN A 335 17.81 33.33 24.34
CA ASN A 335 16.77 34.24 23.85
C ASN A 335 16.96 35.70 24.31
N LYS A 336 17.62 35.92 25.45
CA LYS A 336 18.00 37.26 25.91
C LYS A 336 19.18 37.84 25.12
N MET A 337 20.17 37.02 24.75
CA MET A 337 21.31 37.46 23.93
C MET A 337 20.93 37.90 22.51
N PHE A 338 19.90 37.31 21.91
CA PHE A 338 19.44 37.69 20.56
C PHE A 338 18.41 38.83 20.53
N ARG A 339 17.97 39.32 21.69
CA ARG A 339 17.00 40.43 21.83
C ARG A 339 17.66 41.79 22.10
N ASN A 340 18.96 41.79 22.35
CA ASN A 340 19.82 42.97 22.41
C ASN A 340 20.72 42.97 21.18
#